data_AF-A0A521FAQ5-F1
#
_entry.id   AF-A0A521FAQ5-F1
#
_cell.length_a   1.000
_cell.length_b   1.000
_cell.length_c   1.000
_cell.angle_alpha   90.00
_cell.angle_beta   90.00
_cell.angle_gamma   90.00
#
_symmetry.space_group_name_H-M   'P 1'
#
loop_
_entity.id
_entity.type
_entity.pdbx_description
1 polymer ?
#
loop_
_entity_poly.entity_id
_entity_poly.type
_entity_poly.pdbx_seq_one_letter_code
_entity_poly.pdbx_strand_id
1 'polypeptide(L)'
;MLQQKISNNTQFKEVERTIQIAGIALNFDAQLLDIYYRINYFKNSTDLSQMFSQQVPEWHIDNNQRILVRDENFNPIPNPEYKEQKDQEGNILNDTEKFLTEPAFDYVSNIMLNTPAKLSDILRNYIIEQDNDGRFNF
;
A
#
# COMPACT_ATOMS: atom_id res chain seq x y z
N MET A 1 -1.02 -13.75 10.84
CA MET A 1 -0.94 -13.65 9.36
C MET A 1 -1.89 -12.55 8.92
N LEU A 2 -1.42 -11.57 8.15
CA LEU A 2 -2.24 -10.41 7.77
C LEU A 2 -3.27 -10.80 6.70
N GLN A 3 -4.54 -10.53 6.96
CA GLN A 3 -5.64 -10.66 6.02
C GLN A 3 -6.45 -9.37 5.99
N GLN A 4 -6.76 -8.89 4.80
CA GLN A 4 -7.47 -7.64 4.58
C GLN A 4 -8.52 -7.83 3.49
N LYS A 5 -9.80 -7.56 3.83
CA LYS A 5 -10.87 -7.51 2.83
C LYS A 5 -10.58 -6.33 1.89
N ILE A 6 -10.76 -6.57 0.61
CA ILE A 6 -10.69 -5.58 -0.46
C ILE A 6 -12.04 -5.51 -1.17
N SER A 7 -12.19 -4.60 -2.11
CA SER A 7 -13.34 -4.47 -2.99
C SER A 7 -13.71 -5.82 -3.62
N ASN A 8 -14.99 -6.06 -3.87
CA ASN A 8 -15.45 -7.30 -4.51
C ASN A 8 -14.92 -7.41 -5.95
N ASN A 9 -14.98 -8.60 -6.54
CA ASN A 9 -14.54 -8.80 -7.93
C ASN A 9 -15.29 -7.85 -8.88
N THR A 10 -14.56 -7.24 -9.80
CA THR A 10 -15.08 -6.20 -10.71
C THR A 10 -16.09 -6.75 -11.72
N GLN A 11 -15.94 -8.02 -12.12
CA GLN A 11 -16.82 -8.71 -13.06
C GLN A 11 -17.96 -9.46 -12.34
N PHE A 12 -17.64 -10.12 -11.23
CA PHE A 12 -18.57 -10.90 -10.39
C PHE A 12 -18.76 -10.22 -9.03
N LYS A 13 -19.61 -9.19 -8.97
CA LYS A 13 -19.76 -8.31 -7.80
C LYS A 13 -20.18 -9.04 -6.51
N GLU A 14 -20.76 -10.23 -6.63
CA GLU A 14 -21.13 -11.09 -5.51
C GLU A 14 -19.97 -11.92 -4.95
N VAL A 15 -18.82 -11.92 -5.63
CA VAL A 15 -17.59 -12.59 -5.18
C VAL A 15 -16.78 -11.63 -4.33
N GLU A 16 -16.72 -11.93 -3.04
CA GLU A 16 -15.89 -11.21 -2.08
C GLU A 16 -14.41 -11.58 -2.25
N ARG A 17 -13.53 -10.63 -1.95
CA ARG A 17 -12.09 -10.80 -2.10
C ARG A 17 -11.35 -10.39 -0.85
N THR A 18 -10.33 -11.18 -0.49
CA THR A 18 -9.47 -10.92 0.66
C THR A 18 -8.02 -11.08 0.23
N ILE A 19 -7.21 -10.05 0.48
CA ILE A 19 -5.75 -10.14 0.37
C ILE A 19 -5.21 -10.85 1.60
N GLN A 20 -4.37 -11.85 1.36
CA GLN A 20 -3.61 -12.55 2.39
C GLN A 20 -2.13 -12.39 2.11
N ILE A 21 -1.39 -11.83 3.06
CA ILE A 21 0.07 -11.75 2.97
C ILE A 21 0.65 -13.14 3.22
N ALA A 22 1.37 -13.65 2.22
CA ALA A 22 1.99 -14.97 2.21
C ALA A 22 3.44 -14.95 2.69
N GLY A 23 4.14 -13.83 2.51
CA GLY A 23 5.53 -13.66 2.93
C GLY A 23 6.03 -12.25 2.68
N ILE A 24 7.13 -11.92 3.35
CA ILE A 24 7.89 -10.68 3.14
C ILE A 24 9.35 -11.09 2.98
N ALA A 25 10.00 -10.67 1.90
CA ALA A 25 11.44 -10.80 1.71
C ALA A 25 12.08 -9.42 1.84
N LEU A 26 13.19 -9.34 2.57
CA LEU A 26 13.88 -8.10 2.89
C LEU A 26 15.36 -8.24 2.59
N ASN A 27 15.92 -7.28 1.85
CA ASN A 27 17.32 -7.21 1.51
C ASN A 27 17.84 -5.78 1.78
N PHE A 28 18.55 -5.61 2.90
CA PHE A 28 19.09 -4.31 3.29
C PHE A 28 20.23 -3.81 2.39
N ASP A 29 21.08 -4.71 1.90
CA ASP A 29 22.21 -4.34 1.04
C ASP A 29 21.72 -3.76 -0.28
N ALA A 30 20.63 -4.32 -0.82
CA ALA A 30 20.00 -3.86 -2.05
C ALA A 30 18.88 -2.83 -1.82
N GLN A 31 18.57 -2.49 -0.56
CA GLN A 31 17.47 -1.60 -0.17
C GLN A 31 16.13 -2.02 -0.81
N LEU A 32 15.78 -3.29 -0.63
CA LEU A 32 14.64 -3.95 -1.26
C LEU A 32 13.74 -4.68 -0.28
N LEU A 33 12.43 -4.54 -0.48
CA LEU A 33 11.40 -5.27 0.25
C LEU A 33 10.33 -5.76 -0.72
N ASP A 34 10.14 -7.07 -0.76
CA ASP A 34 9.11 -7.72 -1.56
C ASP A 34 8.02 -8.31 -0.67
N ILE A 35 6.76 -7.93 -0.91
CA ILE A 35 5.60 -8.52 -0.23
C ILE A 35 4.90 -9.48 -1.18
N TYR A 36 4.92 -10.75 -0.81
CA TYR A 36 4.19 -11.79 -1.53
C TYR A 36 2.79 -11.91 -0.96
N TYR A 37 1.77 -11.84 -1.82
CA TYR A 37 0.38 -11.98 -1.40
C TYR A 37 -0.44 -12.87 -2.32
N ARG A 38 -1.60 -13.28 -1.82
CA ARG A 38 -2.62 -14.04 -2.55
C ARG A 38 -3.93 -13.31 -2.40
N ILE A 39 -4.78 -13.40 -3.43
CA ILE A 39 -6.17 -12.98 -3.32
C ILE A 39 -7.02 -14.24 -3.18
N ASN A 40 -7.75 -14.33 -2.08
CA ASN A 40 -8.73 -15.38 -1.86
C ASN A 40 -10.11 -14.86 -2.29
N TYR A 41 -10.87 -15.71 -2.96
CA TYR A 41 -12.18 -15.37 -3.54
C TYR A 41 -13.27 -16.21 -2.88
N PHE A 42 -14.32 -15.57 -2.41
CA PHE A 42 -15.43 -16.24 -1.70
C PHE A 42 -16.78 -15.83 -2.27
N LYS A 43 -17.69 -16.79 -2.38
CA LYS A 43 -19.12 -16.54 -2.68
C LYS A 43 -19.97 -17.37 -1.73
N ASN A 44 -20.79 -16.72 -0.90
CA ASN A 44 -21.64 -17.39 0.09
C ASN A 44 -20.85 -18.41 0.95
N SER A 45 -19.70 -18.00 1.48
CA SER A 45 -18.77 -18.84 2.26
C SER A 45 -18.10 -20.00 1.51
N THR A 46 -18.36 -20.16 0.21
CA THR A 46 -17.66 -21.12 -0.64
C THR A 46 -16.38 -20.49 -1.16
N ASP A 47 -15.24 -21.15 -0.95
CA ASP A 47 -13.95 -20.75 -1.50
C ASP A 47 -13.90 -21.06 -2.99
N LEU A 48 -13.75 -20.02 -3.80
CA LEU A 48 -13.65 -20.09 -5.26
C LEU A 48 -12.23 -19.78 -5.74
N SER A 49 -11.24 -19.65 -4.86
CA SER A 49 -9.89 -19.17 -5.19
C SER A 49 -9.16 -20.03 -6.24
N GLN A 50 -9.52 -21.30 -6.39
CA GLN A 50 -8.98 -22.18 -7.44
C GLN A 50 -9.54 -21.88 -8.84
N MET A 51 -10.69 -21.19 -8.94
CA MET A 51 -11.31 -20.80 -10.21
C MET A 51 -10.74 -19.50 -10.78
N PHE A 52 -9.97 -18.76 -9.99
CA PHE A 52 -9.30 -17.53 -10.40
C PHE A 52 -7.80 -17.80 -10.61
N SER A 53 -7.17 -17.07 -11.53
CA SER A 53 -5.73 -17.21 -11.76
C SER A 53 -4.97 -16.83 -10.50
N GLN A 54 -4.26 -17.79 -9.90
CA GLN A 54 -3.34 -17.53 -8.80
C GLN A 54 -2.02 -17.01 -9.37
N GLN A 55 -2.01 -15.76 -9.83
CA GLN A 55 -0.74 -15.04 -9.77
C GLN A 55 -0.40 -14.91 -8.28
N VAL A 56 0.87 -15.08 -7.92
CA VAL A 56 1.39 -14.59 -6.64
C VAL A 56 1.93 -13.20 -6.97
N PRO A 57 1.06 -12.18 -7.02
CA PRO A 57 1.53 -10.84 -7.28
C PRO A 57 2.51 -10.44 -6.16
N GLU A 58 3.60 -9.83 -6.61
CA GLU A 58 4.63 -9.27 -5.78
C GLU A 58 4.38 -7.77 -5.65
N TRP A 59 4.42 -7.28 -4.42
CA TRP A 59 4.52 -5.85 -4.17
C TRP A 59 5.98 -5.52 -3.85
N HIS A 60 6.66 -5.06 -4.89
CA HIS A 60 8.04 -4.60 -4.84
C HIS A 60 8.12 -3.19 -4.26
N ILE A 61 9.00 -3.00 -3.28
CA ILE A 61 9.26 -1.73 -2.61
C ILE A 61 10.76 -1.48 -2.61
N ASP A 62 11.16 -0.36 -3.22
CA ASP A 62 12.55 0.08 -3.36
C ASP A 62 12.66 1.60 -3.15
N ASN A 63 13.88 2.14 -3.18
CA ASN A 63 14.12 3.57 -3.07
C ASN A 63 14.03 4.34 -4.41
N ASN A 64 13.63 3.69 -5.50
CA ASN A 64 13.27 4.39 -6.74
C ASN A 64 11.89 5.07 -6.61
N GLN A 65 11.10 4.67 -5.62
CA GLN A 65 9.82 5.26 -5.27
C GLN A 65 9.95 6.10 -4.00
N ARG A 66 9.20 7.20 -3.95
CA ARG A 66 9.01 8.00 -2.73
C ARG A 66 7.56 7.86 -2.28
N ILE A 67 7.36 7.72 -0.98
CA ILE A 67 6.03 7.61 -0.38
C ILE A 67 5.83 8.67 0.68
N LEU A 68 4.57 8.98 0.95
CA LEU A 68 4.18 9.93 1.98
C LEU A 68 4.52 9.36 3.37
N VAL A 69 5.21 10.16 4.17
CA VAL A 69 5.42 9.87 5.59
C VAL A 69 4.08 10.02 6.30
N ARG A 70 3.69 9.02 7.10
CA ARG A 70 2.43 9.00 7.83
C ARG A 70 2.64 9.07 9.34
N ASP A 71 1.68 9.69 10.04
CA ASP A 71 1.60 9.66 11.50
C ASP A 71 1.08 8.29 12.02
N GLU A 72 0.93 8.14 13.34
CA GLU A 72 0.34 6.91 13.92
C GLU A 72 -1.10 6.61 13.51
N ASN A 73 -1.83 7.58 12.98
CA ASN A 73 -3.20 7.45 12.51
C ASN A 73 -3.28 7.30 10.98
N PHE A 74 -2.13 7.07 10.32
CA PHE A 74 -2.01 6.95 8.88
C PHE A 74 -2.34 8.23 8.08
N ASN A 75 -2.29 9.41 8.72
CA ASN A 75 -2.43 10.68 8.01
C ASN A 75 -1.08 11.15 7.45
N PRO A 76 -1.01 11.72 6.23
CA PRO A 76 0.21 12.34 5.74
C PRO A 76 0.70 13.47 6.67
N ILE A 77 1.98 13.46 6.99
CA ILE A 77 2.61 14.49 7.80
C ILE A 77 2.87 15.73 6.93
N PRO A 78 2.38 16.93 7.31
CA PRO A 78 2.67 18.17 6.59
C PRO A 78 4.18 18.44 6.51
N ASN A 79 4.64 18.92 5.36
CA ASN A 79 6.02 19.36 5.20
C ASN A 79 6.22 20.75 5.86
N PRO A 80 7.03 20.88 6.93
CA PRO A 80 7.22 22.16 7.62
C PRO A 80 7.91 23.22 6.76
N GLU A 81 8.65 22.80 5.73
CA GLU A 81 9.34 23.70 4.80
C GLU A 81 8.45 24.08 3.60
N TYR A 82 7.22 23.55 3.53
CA TYR A 82 6.31 23.83 2.42
C TYR A 82 5.95 25.31 2.37
N LYS A 83 6.21 25.92 1.22
CA LYS A 83 5.78 27.27 0.88
C LYS A 83 4.98 27.18 -0.41
N GLU A 84 3.70 27.54 -0.34
CA GLU A 84 2.80 27.52 -1.48
C GLU A 84 3.31 28.46 -2.59
N GLN A 85 3.50 27.90 -3.78
CA GLN A 85 3.87 28.63 -4.98
C GLN A 85 2.67 28.66 -5.91
N LYS A 86 2.32 29.86 -6.38
CA LYS A 86 1.19 30.07 -7.30
C LYS A 86 1.67 30.67 -8.62
N ASP A 87 1.01 30.30 -9.71
CA ASP A 87 1.14 31.02 -10.98
C ASP A 87 0.38 32.36 -10.94
N GLN A 88 0.37 33.09 -12.06
CA GLN A 88 -0.27 34.40 -12.16
C GLN A 88 -1.79 34.30 -12.08
N GLU A 89 -2.33 33.12 -12.38
CA GLU A 89 -3.74 32.75 -12.36
C GLU A 89 -4.21 32.24 -10.99
N GLY A 90 -3.28 32.05 -10.05
CA GLY A 90 -3.55 31.61 -8.68
C GLY A 90 -3.57 30.10 -8.48
N ASN A 91 -3.19 29.30 -9.48
CA ASN A 91 -3.08 27.84 -9.36
C ASN A 91 -1.83 27.46 -8.56
N ILE A 92 -1.98 26.49 -7.65
CA ILE A 92 -0.86 26.00 -6.85
C ILE A 92 0.03 25.11 -7.73
N LEU A 93 1.29 25.50 -7.88
CA LEU A 93 2.28 24.82 -8.73
C LEU A 93 2.94 23.63 -8.03
N ASN A 94 3.02 23.66 -6.70
CA ASN A 94 3.77 22.70 -5.90
C ASN A 94 2.91 21.95 -4.87
N ASP A 95 1.63 21.69 -5.18
CA ASP A 95 0.71 21.02 -4.24
C ASP A 95 1.21 19.62 -3.80
N THR A 96 1.99 18.96 -4.65
CA THR A 96 2.64 17.67 -4.35
C THR A 96 3.71 17.74 -3.24
N GLU A 97 4.25 18.93 -2.93
CA GLU A 97 5.29 19.15 -1.91
C GLU A 97 4.70 19.45 -0.52
N LYS A 98 3.38 19.52 -0.40
CA LYS A 98 2.65 19.87 0.82
C LYS A 98 2.90 18.91 1.99
N PHE A 99 3.30 17.68 1.68
CA PHE A 99 3.50 16.62 2.66
C PHE A 99 4.91 16.05 2.57
N LEU A 100 5.41 15.55 3.70
CA LEU A 100 6.71 14.88 3.74
C LEU A 100 6.67 13.60 2.92
N THR A 101 7.74 13.37 2.16
CA THR A 101 7.99 12.11 1.48
C THR A 101 9.36 11.57 1.88
N GLU A 102 9.50 10.25 1.86
CA GLU A 102 10.75 9.53 2.11
C GLU A 102 10.91 8.42 1.06
N PRO A 103 12.14 8.01 0.70
CA PRO A 103 12.35 6.81 -0.09
C PRO A 103 11.63 5.60 0.52
N ALA A 104 10.96 4.79 -0.31
CA ALA A 104 9.95 3.85 0.19
C ALA A 104 10.55 2.72 1.03
N PHE A 105 11.70 2.18 0.65
CA PHE A 105 12.38 1.17 1.44
C PHE A 105 12.85 1.73 2.79
N ASP A 106 13.44 2.93 2.80
CA ASP A 106 13.93 3.56 4.03
C ASP A 106 12.78 3.77 5.03
N TYR A 107 11.66 4.32 4.56
CA TYR A 107 10.49 4.54 5.40
C TYR A 107 9.91 3.24 5.96
N VAL A 108 9.67 2.23 5.09
CA VAL A 108 9.07 0.96 5.52
C VAL A 108 10.01 0.18 6.44
N SER A 109 11.31 0.12 6.12
CA SER A 109 12.29 -0.56 6.97
C SER A 109 12.44 0.11 8.34
N ASN A 110 12.39 1.44 8.41
CA ASN A 110 12.37 2.18 9.67
C ASN A 110 11.13 1.81 10.52
N ILE A 111 9.95 1.75 9.91
CA ILE A 111 8.72 1.31 10.58
C ILE A 111 8.86 -0.14 11.09
N MET A 112 9.39 -1.04 10.27
CA MET A 112 9.56 -2.45 10.62
C MET A 112 10.50 -2.63 11.81
N LEU A 113 11.63 -1.93 11.82
CA LEU A 113 12.67 -2.08 12.83
C LEU A 113 12.33 -1.39 14.14
N ASN A 114 11.73 -0.21 14.08
CA ASN A 114 11.54 0.66 15.24
C ASN A 114 10.10 0.66 15.77
N THR A 115 9.13 0.16 14.99
CA THR A 115 7.71 0.11 15.38
C THR A 115 6.97 -1.14 14.86
N PRO A 116 7.39 -2.37 15.21
CA PRO A 116 6.81 -3.60 14.63
C PRO A 116 5.29 -3.72 14.77
N ALA A 117 4.72 -3.26 15.89
CA ALA A 117 3.27 -3.27 16.13
C ALA A 117 2.49 -2.39 15.13
N LYS A 118 3.12 -1.34 14.58
CA LYS A 118 2.50 -0.44 13.60
C LYS A 118 2.56 -1.00 12.17
N LEU A 119 3.47 -1.93 11.88
CA LEU A 119 3.66 -2.45 10.53
C LEU A 119 2.39 -3.12 9.97
N SER A 120 1.72 -3.94 10.77
CA SER A 120 0.50 -4.61 10.30
C SER A 120 -0.62 -3.64 9.97
N ASP A 121 -0.77 -2.59 10.77
CA ASP A 121 -1.83 -1.59 10.59
C ASP A 121 -1.52 -0.66 9.41
N ILE A 122 -0.26 -0.27 9.27
CA ILE A 122 0.24 0.49 8.12
C ILE A 122 0.05 -0.31 6.83
N LEU A 123 0.42 -1.59 6.82
CA LEU A 123 0.20 -2.46 5.65
C LEU A 123 -1.29 -2.64 5.33
N ARG A 124 -2.18 -2.75 6.34
CA ARG A 124 -3.64 -2.77 6.11
C ARG A 124 -4.11 -1.51 5.40
N ASN A 125 -3.70 -0.36 5.89
CA ASN A 125 -4.13 0.92 5.32
C ASN A 125 -3.58 1.12 3.91
N TYR A 126 -2.33 0.73 3.65
CA TYR A 126 -1.77 0.72 2.29
C TYR A 126 -2.50 -0.24 1.35
N ILE A 127 -2.90 -1.44 1.81
CA ILE A 127 -3.73 -2.34 1.01
C ILE A 127 -5.06 -1.67 0.65
N ILE A 128 -5.71 -0.98 1.59
CA ILE A 128 -6.99 -0.28 1.33
C ILE A 128 -6.79 0.88 0.35
N GLU A 129 -5.73 1.68 0.51
CA GLU A 129 -5.41 2.79 -0.39
C GLU A 129 -5.20 2.28 -1.82
N GLN A 130 -4.38 1.25 -2.00
CA GLN A 130 -4.11 0.66 -3.31
C GLN A 130 -5.33 -0.04 -3.93
N ASP A 131 -6.22 -0.61 -3.11
CA ASP A 131 -7.49 -1.15 -3.58
C ASP A 131 -8.40 -0.04 -4.14
N ASN A 132 -8.48 1.09 -3.45
CA ASN A 132 -9.23 2.25 -3.93
C ASN A 132 -8.65 2.81 -5.25
N ASP A 133 -7.32 2.74 -5.42
CA ASP A 133 -6.64 3.11 -6.66
C ASP A 133 -6.78 2.05 -7.77
N GLY A 134 -7.41 0.92 -7.47
CA GLY A 134 -7.71 -0.14 -8.43
C GLY A 134 -6.57 -1.11 -8.72
N ARG A 135 -5.51 -1.13 -7.90
CA ARG A 135 -4.38 -2.07 -8.05
C ARG A 135 -4.83 -3.53 -8.16
N PHE A 136 -5.91 -3.88 -7.48
CA PHE A 136 -6.43 -5.24 -7.41
C PHE A 136 -7.65 -5.48 -8.30
N ASN A 137 -7.96 -4.62 -9.27
CA ASN A 137 -9.19 -4.70 -10.09
C ASN A 137 -9.18 -5.76 -11.21
N PHE A 138 -8.17 -6.62 -11.24
CA PHE A 138 -8.05 -7.72 -12.19
C PHE A 138 -8.95 -8.92 -11.86
#